data_AF-A0A4Y5RS33-F1
#
_entry.id   AF-A0A4Y5RS33-F1
#
_cell.length_a   1.000
_cell.length_b   1.000
_cell.length_c   1.000
_cell.angle_alpha   90.00
_cell.angle_beta   90.00
_cell.angle_gamma   90.00
#
_symmetry.space_group_name_H-M   'P 1'
#
loop_
_entity.id
_entity.type
_entity.pdbx_description
1 polymer ?
#
loop_
_entity_poly.entity_id
_entity_poly.type
_entity_poly.pdbx_seq_one_letter_code
_entity_poly.pdbx_strand_id
1 'polypeptide(L)'
;MRGNEAEQVGYANSNKAHGPGSGRGPLLQYRPERTRAPPRATSSGETSASHRQPPPAAPPNSSTAIAAIAAIAQQQQQTASSSTAIAAAAPPSPGEWWNEDVELVENEMMLYGGGPKSSDAYTINGLPGPSYPCSTKDTLVQTIVPGKTYLLRIINAALNDELFFAVANHTLTVVEIDGVYTKPFATPAIMIAPGQTTNVLLTADQSPHPTAMFTMAARPYLTSVFPFNNSTTIAFLKYQNQNPQNLIPPNYSLPQNLPNLQDTLFATHFLNNLRSLASKEFPCNVPKTVDKSVVVTISLNLQDCPANETCRGFQNKRFFASMNNQSFIRPSTSILESHYHNLNVGFSPDFPEKPPFAFNYTGVSPVMENMSPSFGTRVLRLPYGTRLEIVLQDTNFLNPENHPIHVHGHNFFIVGRGFGNFNAAEDPLGYNLVDPPERNTVAVPVGGWAAIRMVADNPGVWFVHCHLEEHTSWGLAMGLVVENGREPSQCLLPPPNDLPPCSV
;
A
#
# COMPACT_ATOMS: atom_id res chain seq x y z
N MET A 1 22.91 0.75 16.83
CA MET A 1 21.87 -0.27 16.58
C MET A 1 20.63 0.47 16.10
N ARG A 2 20.30 0.33 14.81
CA ARG A 2 18.97 0.66 14.26
C ARG A 2 18.30 -0.69 14.00
N GLY A 3 17.03 -0.84 14.33
CA GLY A 3 16.27 -2.03 13.98
C GLY A 3 15.67 -1.86 12.60
N ASN A 4 16.07 -2.69 11.64
CA ASN A 4 15.31 -2.82 10.40
C ASN A 4 14.20 -3.83 10.66
N GLU A 5 13.00 -3.34 10.99
CA GLU A 5 11.80 -4.18 11.00
C GLU A 5 11.39 -4.41 9.53
N ALA A 6 11.41 -5.66 9.10
CA ALA A 6 10.94 -6.04 7.77
C ALA A 6 9.43 -6.22 7.82
N GLU A 7 8.68 -5.32 7.18
CA GLU A 7 7.23 -5.44 7.01
C GLU A 7 6.90 -6.57 6.00
N GLN A 8 6.99 -7.82 6.47
CA GLN A 8 6.35 -8.93 5.77
C GLN A 8 4.83 -8.78 5.89
N VAL A 9 4.18 -8.42 4.78
CA VAL A 9 2.73 -8.58 4.60
C VAL A 9 2.42 -10.08 4.48
N GLY A 10 2.43 -10.76 5.63
CA GLY A 10 2.15 -12.18 5.75
C GLY A 10 0.65 -12.45 5.82
N TYR A 11 0.11 -13.20 4.83
CA TYR A 11 -1.29 -13.62 4.79
C TYR A 11 -1.60 -14.59 5.95
N ALA A 12 -2.05 -14.04 7.08
CA ALA A 12 -2.30 -14.77 8.32
C ALA A 12 -3.61 -15.58 8.27
N ASN A 13 -3.59 -16.71 7.56
CA ASN A 13 -4.74 -17.56 7.28
C ASN A 13 -5.28 -18.25 8.56
N SER A 14 -6.25 -17.62 9.23
CA SER A 14 -6.58 -17.86 10.65
C SER A 14 -7.50 -19.07 10.93
N ASN A 15 -7.18 -20.25 10.38
CA ASN A 15 -7.93 -21.48 10.65
C ASN A 15 -7.68 -22.02 12.07
N LYS A 16 -8.61 -21.76 12.99
CA LYS A 16 -8.58 -22.25 14.39
C LYS A 16 -8.77 -23.77 14.48
N ALA A 17 -7.67 -24.51 14.50
CA ALA A 17 -7.69 -25.93 14.84
C ALA A 17 -7.94 -26.15 16.36
N HIS A 18 -9.17 -26.49 16.73
CA HIS A 18 -9.49 -26.93 18.09
C HIS A 18 -9.09 -28.40 18.31
N GLY A 19 -8.00 -28.62 19.05
CA GLY A 19 -7.71 -29.93 19.65
C GLY A 19 -8.47 -30.14 20.96
N PRO A 20 -8.84 -31.39 21.27
CA PRO A 20 -8.50 -31.99 22.56
C PRO A 20 -7.73 -33.32 22.39
N GLY A 21 -6.92 -33.69 23.37
CA GLY A 21 -5.95 -34.79 23.24
C GLY A 21 -6.24 -36.06 24.05
N SER A 22 -5.42 -37.08 23.80
CA SER A 22 -5.29 -38.37 24.51
C SER A 22 -6.43 -39.39 24.36
N GLY A 23 -6.11 -40.64 23.98
CA GLY A 23 -7.09 -41.72 23.86
C GLY A 23 -6.63 -42.96 23.08
N ARG A 24 -5.84 -43.82 23.73
CA ARG A 24 -5.28 -45.11 23.25
C ARG A 24 -6.14 -45.93 22.25
N GLY A 25 -5.47 -46.52 21.25
CA GLY A 25 -5.74 -47.88 20.78
C GLY A 25 -6.43 -48.03 19.41
N PRO A 26 -6.35 -49.21 18.75
CA PRO A 26 -6.54 -49.29 17.30
C PRO A 26 -7.64 -50.26 16.82
N LEU A 27 -7.76 -50.32 15.48
CA LEU A 27 -8.21 -51.43 14.60
C LEU A 27 -9.57 -51.33 13.87
N LEU A 28 -9.47 -51.81 12.62
CA LEU A 28 -10.46 -52.40 11.71
C LEU A 28 -11.32 -51.51 10.77
N GLN A 29 -11.24 -51.97 9.51
CA GLN A 29 -12.03 -51.67 8.32
C GLN A 29 -13.55 -51.86 8.59
N TYR A 30 -14.48 -51.27 7.83
CA TYR A 30 -14.82 -51.72 6.46
C TYR A 30 -15.68 -50.72 5.65
N ARG A 31 -15.77 -50.94 4.33
CA ARG A 31 -16.57 -50.22 3.31
C ARG A 31 -16.81 -51.21 2.14
N PRO A 32 -17.76 -51.01 1.20
CA PRO A 32 -19.02 -50.24 1.19
C PRO A 32 -20.21 -51.10 0.66
N GLU A 33 -21.33 -50.46 0.25
CA GLU A 33 -22.20 -50.71 -0.94
C GLU A 33 -23.67 -50.29 -0.66
N ARG A 34 -24.36 -49.46 -1.48
CA ARG A 34 -25.01 -49.67 -2.80
C ARG A 34 -26.15 -50.72 -2.74
N THR A 35 -27.39 -50.52 -3.19
CA THR A 35 -28.09 -49.43 -3.96
C THR A 35 -29.40 -49.00 -3.21
N ARG A 36 -30.60 -48.59 -3.72
CA ARG A 36 -31.27 -48.50 -5.04
C ARG A 36 -32.51 -47.55 -4.99
N ALA A 37 -33.16 -47.32 -6.15
CA ALA A 37 -34.48 -46.67 -6.36
C ALA A 37 -35.14 -47.32 -7.63
N PRO A 38 -36.30 -46.91 -8.21
CA PRO A 38 -37.38 -45.94 -7.86
C PRO A 38 -38.79 -46.66 -7.90
N PRO A 39 -39.95 -46.21 -8.48
CA PRO A 39 -40.52 -44.88 -8.83
C PRO A 39 -42.05 -44.63 -8.51
N ARG A 40 -42.49 -43.37 -8.72
CA ARG A 40 -43.83 -42.85 -9.17
C ARG A 40 -45.19 -43.37 -8.64
N ALA A 41 -46.04 -42.41 -8.24
CA ALA A 41 -47.52 -42.40 -8.39
C ALA A 41 -48.03 -40.93 -8.58
N THR A 42 -49.33 -40.68 -8.79
CA THR A 42 -49.85 -39.38 -9.30
C THR A 42 -51.13 -38.82 -8.65
N SER A 43 -51.28 -37.47 -8.74
CA SER A 43 -52.50 -36.65 -8.89
C SER A 43 -53.47 -36.32 -7.72
N SER A 44 -53.94 -35.06 -7.77
CA SER A 44 -55.15 -34.45 -7.16
C SER A 44 -55.20 -34.17 -5.63
N GLY A 45 -56.01 -33.17 -5.23
CA GLY A 45 -56.34 -32.83 -3.84
C GLY A 45 -56.12 -31.35 -3.46
N GLU A 46 -57.19 -30.60 -3.19
CA GLU A 46 -57.19 -29.14 -2.99
C GLU A 46 -56.93 -28.66 -1.53
N THR A 47 -56.66 -27.35 -1.40
CA THR A 47 -56.96 -26.45 -0.25
C THR A 47 -56.21 -26.57 1.10
N SER A 48 -55.31 -25.60 1.30
CA SER A 48 -55.18 -24.72 2.48
C SER A 48 -55.10 -25.29 3.92
N ALA A 49 -53.87 -25.32 4.45
CA ALA A 49 -53.57 -24.92 5.83
C ALA A 49 -52.17 -24.32 5.90
N SER A 50 -52.02 -23.08 6.37
CA SER A 50 -50.71 -22.39 6.43
C SER A 50 -49.97 -22.71 7.73
N HIS A 51 -49.00 -23.62 7.66
CA HIS A 51 -47.99 -23.78 8.71
C HIS A 51 -46.65 -23.18 8.26
N ARG A 52 -46.08 -22.33 9.12
CA ARG A 52 -44.79 -21.67 8.87
C ARG A 52 -43.66 -22.68 9.08
N GLN A 53 -42.92 -22.99 8.03
CA GLN A 53 -41.55 -23.49 8.20
C GLN A 53 -40.62 -22.30 8.53
N PRO A 54 -39.56 -22.51 9.34
CA PRO A 54 -38.49 -21.52 9.47
C PRO A 54 -37.72 -21.39 8.14
N PRO A 55 -37.14 -20.22 7.84
CA PRO A 55 -36.28 -20.07 6.67
C PRO A 55 -35.01 -20.94 6.81
N PRO A 56 -34.42 -21.40 5.69
CA PRO A 56 -33.14 -22.11 5.73
C PRO A 56 -32.03 -21.19 6.28
N ALA A 57 -31.04 -21.79 6.93
CA ALA A 57 -29.88 -21.06 7.42
C ALA A 57 -29.11 -20.40 6.26
N ALA A 58 -28.68 -19.16 6.44
CA ALA A 58 -27.79 -18.48 5.51
C ALA A 58 -26.43 -19.20 5.45
N PRO A 59 -25.73 -19.19 4.30
CA PRO A 59 -24.35 -19.64 4.23
C PRO A 59 -23.45 -18.76 5.12
N PRO A 60 -22.29 -19.27 5.57
CA PRO A 60 -21.34 -18.47 6.33
C PRO A 60 -20.69 -17.42 5.42
N ASN A 61 -20.99 -16.13 5.66
CA ASN A 61 -20.26 -15.03 5.02
C ASN A 61 -18.83 -14.96 5.60
N SER A 62 -17.87 -15.56 4.91
CA SER A 62 -16.45 -15.27 5.10
C SER A 62 -16.08 -13.98 4.37
N SER A 63 -16.43 -12.83 4.95
CA SER A 63 -15.96 -11.52 4.48
C SER A 63 -14.58 -11.23 5.08
N THR A 64 -13.53 -11.28 4.25
CA THR A 64 -12.13 -11.12 4.68
C THR A 64 -11.74 -9.64 4.73
N ALA A 65 -11.68 -9.07 5.94
CA ALA A 65 -11.24 -7.69 6.13
C ALA A 65 -9.70 -7.58 6.09
N ILE A 66 -9.13 -7.09 4.98
CA ILE A 66 -7.73 -6.62 4.97
C ILE A 66 -7.69 -5.23 5.63
N ALA A 67 -7.75 -5.22 6.96
CA ALA A 67 -7.29 -4.09 7.75
C ALA A 67 -5.81 -4.32 8.09
N ALA A 68 -4.89 -3.61 7.41
CA ALA A 68 -3.48 -3.70 7.79
C ALA A 68 -3.31 -3.24 9.25
N ILE A 69 -2.58 -4.04 10.03
CA ILE A 69 -2.43 -3.80 11.46
C ILE A 69 -1.50 -2.59 11.63
N ALA A 70 -2.02 -1.53 12.24
CA ALA A 70 -1.22 -0.35 12.52
C ALA A 70 -0.06 -0.66 13.48
N ALA A 71 1.16 -0.72 12.95
CA ALA A 71 2.37 -0.96 13.72
C ALA A 71 2.67 0.22 14.66
N ILE A 72 2.33 0.09 15.95
CA ILE A 72 2.60 1.13 16.95
C ILE A 72 4.03 0.98 17.49
N ALA A 73 4.99 1.50 16.73
CA ALA A 73 6.35 1.71 17.22
C ALA A 73 6.36 2.74 18.37
N GLN A 74 6.29 2.27 19.62
CA GLN A 74 6.46 3.11 20.81
C GLN A 74 7.94 3.45 21.05
N GLN A 75 8.50 4.37 20.25
CA GLN A 75 9.70 5.07 20.70
C GLN A 75 9.37 5.96 21.90
N GLN A 76 10.15 5.81 22.98
CA GLN A 76 10.09 6.72 24.13
C GLN A 76 10.55 8.11 23.70
N GLN A 77 9.74 9.14 23.92
CA GLN A 77 10.14 10.53 23.66
C GLN A 77 11.18 11.00 24.68
N GLN A 78 12.46 10.72 24.43
CA GLN A 78 13.58 11.40 25.10
C GLN A 78 13.80 12.80 24.50
N THR A 79 12.83 13.67 24.80
CA THR A 79 13.01 15.12 24.99
C THR A 79 13.76 15.95 23.93
N ALA A 80 13.00 16.55 23.00
CA ALA A 80 13.40 17.77 22.28
C ALA A 80 12.45 18.94 22.60
N SER A 81 12.70 19.60 23.73
CA SER A 81 12.24 20.96 24.09
C SER A 81 10.79 21.40 23.75
N SER A 82 9.77 20.72 24.27
CA SER A 82 8.55 21.41 24.76
C SER A 82 7.94 20.65 25.94
N SER A 83 7.39 21.35 26.94
CA SER A 83 6.92 20.75 28.20
C SER A 83 5.46 20.28 28.14
N THR A 84 5.00 19.85 26.97
CA THR A 84 3.60 19.45 26.71
C THR A 84 3.54 17.94 26.57
N ALA A 85 2.93 17.26 27.54
CA ALA A 85 2.70 15.81 27.46
C ALA A 85 1.74 15.50 26.30
N ILE A 86 2.28 14.92 25.23
CA ILE A 86 1.54 14.52 24.03
C ILE A 86 0.71 13.27 24.36
N ALA A 87 -0.59 13.34 24.07
CA ALA A 87 -1.48 12.20 24.26
C ALA A 87 -1.48 11.30 23.02
N ALA A 88 -1.35 10.00 23.21
CA ALA A 88 -1.54 9.01 22.16
C ALA A 88 -3.05 8.79 21.91
N ALA A 89 -3.48 8.91 20.66
CA ALA A 89 -4.76 8.39 20.19
C ALA A 89 -4.53 7.03 19.49
N ALA A 90 -5.60 6.31 19.17
CA ALA A 90 -5.48 5.19 18.23
C ALA A 90 -5.02 5.74 16.85
N PRO A 91 -4.07 5.08 16.15
CA PRO A 91 -3.63 5.49 14.82
C PRO A 91 -4.83 5.50 13.84
N PRO A 92 -5.13 6.58 13.12
CA PRO A 92 -6.09 6.56 12.03
C PRO A 92 -5.43 5.88 10.82
N SER A 93 -5.96 4.72 10.41
CA SER A 93 -5.40 3.89 9.35
C SER A 93 -6.44 3.79 8.23
N PRO A 94 -6.41 4.70 7.25
CA PRO A 94 -7.22 4.57 6.05
C PRO A 94 -6.93 3.27 5.29
N GLY A 95 -7.96 2.60 4.79
CA GLY A 95 -7.84 1.37 4.01
C GLY A 95 -9.09 1.08 3.19
N GLU A 96 -9.22 -0.11 2.62
CA GLU A 96 -10.31 -0.49 1.70
C GLU A 96 -11.10 -1.72 2.17
N TRP A 97 -12.27 -1.94 1.59
CA TRP A 97 -13.17 -3.07 1.85
C TRP A 97 -13.84 -3.55 0.55
N TRP A 98 -13.91 -4.87 0.39
CA TRP A 98 -14.71 -5.56 -0.63
C TRP A 98 -15.76 -6.45 0.04
N ASN A 99 -16.95 -6.50 -0.55
CA ASN A 99 -18.01 -7.45 -0.16
C ASN A 99 -17.77 -8.85 -0.75
N GLU A 100 -16.95 -8.95 -1.79
CA GLU A 100 -16.45 -10.19 -2.37
C GLU A 100 -15.13 -10.61 -1.69
N ASP A 101 -14.76 -11.89 -1.79
CA ASP A 101 -13.46 -12.35 -1.30
C ASP A 101 -12.33 -11.72 -2.12
N VAL A 102 -11.39 -11.05 -1.46
CA VAL A 102 -10.24 -10.37 -2.07
C VAL A 102 -9.41 -11.31 -2.95
N GLU A 103 -9.30 -12.58 -2.56
CA GLU A 103 -8.64 -13.62 -3.36
C GLU A 103 -9.38 -13.85 -4.69
N LEU A 104 -10.72 -13.78 -4.71
CA LEU A 104 -11.52 -13.91 -5.93
C LEU A 104 -11.45 -12.65 -6.80
N VAL A 105 -11.27 -11.46 -6.20
CA VAL A 105 -11.05 -10.22 -6.94
C VAL A 105 -9.72 -10.26 -7.69
N GLU A 106 -8.62 -10.66 -7.04
CA GLU A 106 -7.32 -10.84 -7.70
C GLU A 106 -7.37 -11.98 -8.73
N ASN A 107 -7.95 -13.14 -8.39
CA ASN A 107 -8.03 -14.25 -9.33
C ASN A 107 -8.88 -13.91 -10.57
N GLU A 108 -9.96 -13.12 -10.45
CA GLU A 108 -10.73 -12.67 -11.63
C GLU A 108 -9.93 -11.65 -12.47
N MET A 109 -9.24 -10.71 -11.82
CA MET A 109 -8.33 -9.74 -12.46
C MET A 109 -7.25 -10.46 -13.28
N MET A 110 -6.52 -11.39 -12.65
CA MET A 110 -5.41 -12.13 -13.25
C MET A 110 -5.87 -13.17 -14.28
N LEU A 111 -7.06 -13.77 -14.13
CA LEU A 111 -7.60 -14.69 -15.13
C LEU A 111 -7.92 -13.95 -16.44
N TYR A 112 -8.68 -12.86 -16.37
CA TYR A 112 -9.19 -12.16 -17.55
C TYR A 112 -8.33 -10.97 -18.02
N GLY A 113 -7.23 -10.65 -17.31
CA GLY A 113 -6.35 -9.52 -17.65
C GLY A 113 -7.07 -8.17 -17.64
N GLY A 114 -8.10 -8.03 -16.80
CA GLY A 114 -8.84 -6.79 -16.57
C GLY A 114 -8.30 -6.00 -15.38
N GLY A 115 -8.92 -4.86 -15.08
CA GLY A 115 -8.78 -4.22 -13.77
C GLY A 115 -9.45 -5.07 -12.67
N PRO A 116 -9.07 -4.91 -11.40
CA PRO A 116 -9.83 -5.45 -10.29
C PRO A 116 -11.22 -4.76 -10.22
N LYS A 117 -12.11 -5.32 -9.42
CA LYS A 117 -13.31 -4.59 -8.99
C LYS A 117 -12.85 -3.51 -8.01
N SER A 118 -13.25 -2.25 -8.22
CA SER A 118 -13.01 -1.18 -7.24
C SER A 118 -13.63 -1.54 -5.89
N SER A 119 -13.06 -1.07 -4.78
CA SER A 119 -13.58 -1.35 -3.43
C SER A 119 -15.02 -0.85 -3.24
N ASP A 120 -15.80 -1.57 -2.42
CA ASP A 120 -17.15 -1.17 -2.02
C ASP A 120 -17.12 0.02 -1.04
N ALA A 121 -16.05 0.14 -0.25
CA ALA A 121 -15.86 1.23 0.70
C ALA A 121 -14.38 1.49 1.03
N TYR A 122 -14.03 2.75 1.27
CA TYR A 122 -12.89 3.08 2.11
C TYR A 122 -13.27 2.95 3.58
N THR A 123 -12.28 2.75 4.43
CA THR A 123 -12.43 2.64 5.88
C THR A 123 -11.41 3.50 6.61
N ILE A 124 -11.68 3.83 7.88
CA ILE A 124 -10.67 4.28 8.83
C ILE A 124 -10.67 3.27 9.98
N ASN A 125 -9.55 2.58 10.19
CA ASN A 125 -9.42 1.46 11.15
C ASN A 125 -10.42 0.33 10.89
N GLY A 126 -10.65 -0.03 9.61
CA GLY A 126 -11.58 -1.08 9.21
C GLY A 126 -13.07 -0.72 9.35
N LEU A 127 -13.38 0.54 9.70
CA LEU A 127 -14.75 1.04 9.85
C LEU A 127 -15.07 2.01 8.69
N PRO A 128 -16.06 1.71 7.82
CA PRO A 128 -16.35 2.55 6.65
C PRO A 128 -16.78 3.98 7.00
N GLY A 129 -17.61 4.13 8.04
CA GLY A 129 -18.19 5.40 8.45
C GLY A 129 -19.67 5.55 8.07
N PRO A 130 -20.31 6.67 8.47
CA PRO A 130 -21.76 6.86 8.41
C PRO A 130 -22.31 7.14 7.01
N SER A 131 -21.44 7.27 6.00
CA SER A 131 -21.77 7.47 4.59
C SER A 131 -22.16 6.16 3.88
N TYR A 132 -21.76 5.00 4.42
CA TYR A 132 -21.99 3.69 3.79
C TYR A 132 -23.17 2.94 4.42
N PRO A 133 -23.82 2.03 3.66
CA PRO A 133 -24.86 1.14 4.19
C PRO A 133 -24.41 0.42 5.46
N CYS A 134 -25.34 0.26 6.41
CA CYS A 134 -25.17 -0.44 7.69
C CYS A 134 -24.05 0.08 8.63
N SER A 135 -23.25 1.07 8.22
CA SER A 135 -21.96 1.41 8.86
C SER A 135 -22.03 2.55 9.87
N THR A 136 -23.16 3.25 9.97
CA THR A 136 -23.37 4.39 10.89
C THR A 136 -23.20 4.01 12.36
N LYS A 137 -23.70 2.85 12.80
CA LYS A 137 -23.74 2.47 14.22
C LYS A 137 -22.33 2.32 14.81
N ASP A 138 -21.44 1.71 14.05
CA ASP A 138 -20.13 1.24 14.52
C ASP A 138 -18.98 2.13 14.01
N THR A 139 -19.30 3.31 13.46
CA THR A 139 -18.36 4.36 13.03
C THR A 139 -17.38 4.78 14.15
N LEU A 140 -16.11 4.97 13.80
CA LEU A 140 -15.07 5.42 14.73
C LEU A 140 -15.34 6.83 15.29
N VAL A 141 -15.48 6.92 16.62
CA VAL A 141 -15.56 8.18 17.38
C VAL A 141 -14.44 8.22 18.44
N GLN A 142 -13.32 8.87 18.11
CA GLN A 142 -12.18 9.04 19.02
C GLN A 142 -12.43 10.26 19.93
N THR A 143 -12.54 10.03 21.24
CA THR A 143 -12.69 11.14 22.21
C THR A 143 -11.32 11.74 22.55
N ILE A 144 -11.24 13.07 22.63
CA ILE A 144 -10.04 13.86 22.92
C ILE A 144 -10.35 14.99 23.91
N VAL A 145 -9.35 15.47 24.65
CA VAL A 145 -9.49 16.49 25.69
C VAL A 145 -9.21 17.88 25.11
N PRO A 146 -10.11 18.88 25.30
CA PRO A 146 -9.85 20.25 24.86
C PRO A 146 -8.53 20.82 25.40
N GLY A 147 -7.81 21.58 24.56
CA GLY A 147 -6.52 22.18 24.90
C GLY A 147 -5.34 21.20 25.02
N LYS A 148 -5.48 19.94 24.57
CA LYS A 148 -4.37 18.97 24.49
C LYS A 148 -3.91 18.74 23.06
N THR A 149 -2.63 18.40 22.91
CA THR A 149 -2.03 18.02 21.62
C THR A 149 -1.86 16.51 21.54
N TYR A 150 -2.24 15.96 20.39
CA TYR A 150 -2.28 14.54 20.08
C TYR A 150 -1.32 14.24 18.93
N LEU A 151 -0.61 13.11 19.01
CA LEU A 151 0.09 12.54 17.87
C LEU A 151 -0.84 11.56 17.16
N LEU A 152 -1.31 11.92 15.97
CA LEU A 152 -2.01 11.00 15.08
C LEU A 152 -0.95 10.34 14.20
N ARG A 153 -0.82 9.02 14.31
CA ARG A 153 0.02 8.20 13.42
C ARG A 153 -0.85 7.70 12.29
N ILE A 154 -0.66 8.19 11.07
CA ILE A 154 -1.52 7.89 9.92
C ILE A 154 -0.78 6.94 8.99
N ILE A 155 -1.45 5.87 8.56
CA ILE A 155 -0.90 4.78 7.75
C ILE A 155 -1.88 4.54 6.60
N ASN A 156 -1.44 4.65 5.34
CA ASN A 156 -2.30 4.26 4.22
C ASN A 156 -2.16 2.76 3.95
N ALA A 157 -3.23 2.04 4.29
CA ALA A 157 -3.44 0.61 4.14
C ALA A 157 -4.46 0.28 3.02
N ALA A 158 -4.77 1.24 2.14
CA ALA A 158 -5.45 0.94 0.88
C ALA A 158 -4.55 0.10 -0.03
N LEU A 159 -5.15 -0.70 -0.90
CA LEU A 159 -4.44 -1.57 -1.82
C LEU A 159 -4.14 -0.86 -3.14
N ASN A 160 -5.03 0.03 -3.61
CA ASN A 160 -4.89 0.65 -4.93
C ASN A 160 -5.07 2.18 -4.96
N ASP A 161 -5.37 2.83 -3.82
CA ASP A 161 -5.64 4.28 -3.76
C ASP A 161 -4.68 5.08 -2.86
N GLU A 162 -4.16 6.17 -3.42
CA GLU A 162 -3.56 7.26 -2.66
C GLU A 162 -4.64 8.13 -2.06
N LEU A 163 -4.48 8.58 -0.81
CA LEU A 163 -5.56 9.21 -0.07
C LEU A 163 -5.19 10.62 0.41
N PHE A 164 -6.11 11.57 0.21
CA PHE A 164 -6.13 12.79 0.99
C PHE A 164 -6.79 12.52 2.35
N PHE A 165 -6.17 12.94 3.45
CA PHE A 165 -6.74 12.88 4.80
C PHE A 165 -6.81 14.27 5.44
N ALA A 166 -7.95 14.61 6.04
CA ALA A 166 -8.16 15.88 6.72
C ALA A 166 -9.05 15.75 7.97
N VAL A 167 -8.91 16.71 8.88
CA VAL A 167 -9.75 16.84 10.08
C VAL A 167 -10.42 18.20 10.09
N ALA A 168 -11.75 18.24 10.19
CA ALA A 168 -12.54 19.45 10.10
C ALA A 168 -12.10 20.51 11.12
N ASN A 169 -11.81 21.71 10.63
CA ASN A 169 -11.37 22.89 11.38
C ASN A 169 -10.02 22.76 12.12
N HIS A 170 -9.27 21.68 11.95
CA HIS A 170 -7.98 21.49 12.61
C HIS A 170 -6.82 21.61 11.61
N THR A 171 -5.72 22.24 12.03
CA THR A 171 -4.46 22.22 11.29
C THR A 171 -3.62 21.04 11.76
N LEU A 172 -2.98 20.34 10.81
CA LEU A 172 -2.11 19.20 11.07
C LEU A 172 -0.66 19.66 10.97
N THR A 173 0.19 19.34 11.96
CA THR A 173 1.64 19.63 11.89
C THR A 173 2.40 18.33 11.65
N VAL A 174 2.94 18.12 10.45
CA VAL A 174 3.73 16.91 10.13
C VAL A 174 5.03 16.91 10.93
N VAL A 175 5.40 15.77 11.51
CA VAL A 175 6.63 15.63 12.33
C VAL A 175 7.44 14.36 12.04
N GLU A 176 6.87 13.34 11.41
CA GLU A 176 7.50 12.04 11.15
C GLU A 176 6.90 11.44 9.88
N ILE A 177 7.71 10.80 9.04
CA ILE A 177 7.31 10.02 7.85
C ILE A 177 8.15 8.75 7.79
N ASP A 178 7.54 7.60 7.51
CA ASP A 178 8.22 6.29 7.35
C ASP A 178 9.26 5.98 8.45
N GLY A 179 8.89 6.28 9.71
CA GLY A 179 9.73 6.09 10.89
C GLY A 179 10.84 7.14 11.12
N VAL A 180 10.95 8.17 10.27
CA VAL A 180 11.99 9.21 10.32
C VAL A 180 11.41 10.59 10.59
N TYR A 181 12.03 11.36 11.48
CA TYR A 181 11.59 12.72 11.81
C TYR A 181 11.81 13.72 10.67
N THR A 182 10.79 14.55 10.42
CA THR A 182 10.83 15.65 9.45
C THR A 182 11.13 16.98 10.12
N LYS A 183 11.44 18.01 9.33
CA LYS A 183 11.30 19.40 9.77
C LYS A 183 9.79 19.69 9.94
N PRO A 184 9.32 20.17 11.10
CA PRO A 184 7.88 20.37 11.29
C PRO A 184 7.30 21.45 10.40
N PHE A 185 6.18 21.16 9.74
CA PHE A 185 5.40 22.15 8.99
C PHE A 185 3.90 21.93 9.17
N ALA A 186 3.15 23.02 9.13
CA ALA A 186 1.69 23.04 9.28
C ALA A 186 1.01 22.90 7.92
N THR A 187 -0.07 22.12 7.85
CA THR A 187 -0.85 21.85 6.63
C THR A 187 -2.33 21.59 6.98
N PRO A 188 -3.29 22.01 6.13
CA PRO A 188 -4.73 21.81 6.40
C PRO A 188 -5.20 20.36 6.18
N ALA A 189 -4.42 19.56 5.46
CA ALA A 189 -4.64 18.13 5.16
C ALA A 189 -3.29 17.45 4.87
N ILE A 190 -3.27 16.14 4.63
CA ILE A 190 -2.11 15.43 4.06
C ILE A 190 -2.52 14.67 2.79
N MET A 191 -1.54 14.37 1.93
CA MET A 191 -1.64 13.31 0.93
C MET A 191 -0.75 12.15 1.38
N ILE A 192 -1.25 10.91 1.30
CA ILE A 192 -0.52 9.72 1.75
C ILE A 192 -0.80 8.55 0.79
N ALA A 193 0.25 7.99 0.21
CA ALA A 193 0.14 6.86 -0.72
C ALA A 193 0.24 5.50 0.02
N PRO A 194 -0.28 4.39 -0.54
CA PRO A 194 -0.12 3.06 0.04
C PRO A 194 1.33 2.74 0.44
N GLY A 195 1.50 2.06 1.57
CA GLY A 195 2.82 1.77 2.16
C GLY A 195 3.51 2.95 2.86
N GLN A 196 3.00 4.18 2.71
CA GLN A 196 3.50 5.33 3.47
C GLN A 196 2.87 5.43 4.86
N THR A 197 3.67 5.92 5.79
CA THR A 197 3.20 6.45 7.08
C THR A 197 3.48 7.95 7.18
N THR A 198 2.70 8.66 7.98
CA THR A 198 2.90 10.08 8.29
C THR A 198 2.28 10.41 9.63
N ASN A 199 3.08 10.92 10.57
CA ASN A 199 2.58 11.35 11.86
C ASN A 199 2.40 12.87 11.90
N VAL A 200 1.27 13.29 12.44
CA VAL A 200 0.91 14.69 12.61
C VAL A 200 0.57 15.01 14.06
N LEU A 201 1.01 16.17 14.53
CA LEU A 201 0.49 16.78 15.75
C LEU A 201 -0.80 17.54 15.42
N LEU A 202 -1.85 17.27 16.18
CA LEU A 202 -3.13 17.98 16.17
C LEU A 202 -3.40 18.52 17.58
N THR A 203 -3.69 19.81 17.70
CA THR A 203 -4.10 20.43 18.98
C THR A 203 -5.61 20.56 19.03
N ALA A 204 -6.22 20.19 20.16
CA ALA A 204 -7.65 20.32 20.39
C ALA A 204 -8.04 21.77 20.78
N ASP A 205 -7.75 22.72 19.89
CA ASP A 205 -7.86 24.18 20.11
C ASP A 205 -9.23 24.79 19.78
N GLN A 206 -10.14 24.03 19.16
CA GLN A 206 -11.42 24.55 18.69
C GLN A 206 -12.40 24.84 19.82
N SER A 207 -13.11 25.97 19.71
CA SER A 207 -14.21 26.30 20.63
C SER A 207 -15.31 25.22 20.58
N PRO A 208 -15.92 24.84 21.72
CA PRO A 208 -16.96 23.81 21.76
C PRO A 208 -18.21 24.19 20.93
N HIS A 209 -18.28 23.68 19.70
CA HIS A 209 -19.51 23.60 18.92
C HIS A 209 -20.56 22.81 19.72
N PRO A 210 -21.88 23.07 19.61
CA PRO A 210 -22.92 22.35 20.37
C PRO A 210 -22.89 20.81 20.28
N THR A 211 -22.32 20.23 19.21
CA THR A 211 -22.06 18.78 19.10
C THR A 211 -20.73 18.33 19.71
N ALA A 212 -19.75 19.23 19.82
CA ALA A 212 -18.34 18.95 20.15
C ALA A 212 -17.68 17.88 19.26
N MET A 213 -18.20 17.69 18.03
CA MET A 213 -17.79 16.65 17.09
C MET A 213 -17.19 17.26 15.82
N PHE A 214 -16.04 16.75 15.39
CA PHE A 214 -15.31 17.20 14.20
C PHE A 214 -15.05 16.01 13.28
N THR A 215 -15.43 16.14 12.01
CA THR A 215 -15.26 15.08 11.00
C THR A 215 -13.77 14.84 10.72
N MET A 216 -13.30 13.60 10.87
CA MET A 216 -12.11 13.10 10.18
C MET A 216 -12.57 12.43 8.89
N ALA A 217 -11.89 12.65 7.77
CA ALA A 217 -12.26 12.00 6.52
C ALA A 217 -11.07 11.71 5.62
N ALA A 218 -11.17 10.63 4.86
CA ALA A 218 -10.24 10.28 3.78
C ALA A 218 -10.99 10.02 2.47
N ARG A 219 -10.40 10.46 1.35
CA ARG A 219 -10.89 10.25 -0.03
C ARG A 219 -9.69 10.08 -0.97
N PRO A 220 -9.85 9.48 -2.16
CA PRO A 220 -8.72 9.26 -3.04
C PRO A 220 -8.19 10.55 -3.68
N TYR A 221 -6.90 10.52 -4.00
CA TYR A 221 -6.24 11.45 -4.90
C TYR A 221 -6.25 10.82 -6.29
N LEU A 222 -7.24 11.19 -7.11
CA LEU A 222 -7.41 10.63 -8.43
C LEU A 222 -6.38 11.17 -9.41
N THR A 223 -5.49 10.30 -9.87
CA THR A 223 -4.64 10.50 -11.05
C THR A 223 -5.03 9.61 -12.24
N SER A 224 -5.61 8.44 -11.96
CA SER A 224 -6.10 7.48 -12.97
C SER A 224 -7.28 7.98 -13.82
N VAL A 225 -7.51 7.26 -14.92
CA VAL A 225 -8.75 7.34 -15.73
C VAL A 225 -9.58 6.05 -15.69
N PHE A 226 -9.10 5.02 -14.99
CA PHE A 226 -9.80 3.74 -14.83
C PHE A 226 -10.86 3.77 -13.72
N PRO A 227 -11.74 2.75 -13.62
CA PRO A 227 -12.78 2.69 -12.59
C PRO A 227 -12.20 2.57 -11.17
N PHE A 228 -12.46 3.59 -10.35
CA PHE A 228 -12.01 3.70 -8.97
C PHE A 228 -13.20 3.94 -8.02
N ASN A 229 -13.00 3.75 -6.72
CA ASN A 229 -14.01 4.03 -5.71
C ASN A 229 -14.08 5.54 -5.44
N ASN A 230 -15.08 6.26 -5.95
CA ASN A 230 -15.13 7.73 -5.80
C ASN A 230 -15.71 8.25 -4.47
N SER A 231 -15.83 7.38 -3.45
CA SER A 231 -16.49 7.69 -2.19
C SER A 231 -15.59 8.43 -1.18
N THR A 232 -16.00 8.52 0.08
CA THR A 232 -15.24 9.18 1.17
C THR A 232 -15.58 8.51 2.49
N THR A 233 -14.56 8.00 3.18
CA THR A 233 -14.68 7.43 4.52
C THR A 233 -14.64 8.52 5.59
N ILE A 234 -15.38 8.31 6.67
CA ILE A 234 -15.66 9.31 7.69
C ILE A 234 -15.59 8.70 9.09
N ALA A 235 -14.82 9.35 9.96
CA ALA A 235 -14.77 9.11 11.40
C ALA A 235 -14.93 10.45 12.14
N PHE A 236 -14.92 10.46 13.47
CA PHE A 236 -15.07 11.69 14.26
C PHE A 236 -14.04 11.83 15.39
N LEU A 237 -13.53 13.05 15.59
CA LEU A 237 -12.96 13.48 16.86
C LEU A 237 -14.07 14.10 17.72
N LYS A 238 -14.27 13.57 18.92
CA LYS A 238 -15.18 14.15 19.92
C LYS A 238 -14.39 14.87 21.01
N TYR A 239 -14.60 16.17 21.18
CA TYR A 239 -14.08 16.91 22.32
C TYR A 239 -14.84 16.48 23.58
N GLN A 240 -14.11 16.09 24.62
CA GLN A 240 -14.68 15.67 25.90
C GLN A 240 -15.45 16.84 26.54
N ASN A 241 -16.75 16.64 26.72
CA ASN A 241 -17.65 17.56 27.42
C ASN A 241 -18.47 16.76 28.46
N GLN A 242 -19.33 17.45 29.22
CA GLN A 242 -20.12 16.82 30.29
C GLN A 242 -21.29 15.95 29.79
N ASN A 243 -21.48 15.80 28.47
CA ASN A 243 -22.57 15.01 27.89
C ASN A 243 -22.05 13.68 27.29
N PRO A 244 -22.27 12.54 27.97
CA PRO A 244 -21.68 11.25 27.60
C PRO A 244 -22.25 10.63 26.32
N GLN A 245 -23.29 11.22 25.72
CA GLN A 245 -23.90 10.72 24.49
C GLN A 245 -22.91 10.72 23.31
N ASN A 246 -22.44 9.54 22.90
CA ASN A 246 -21.67 9.35 21.66
C ASN A 246 -22.60 9.14 20.46
N LEU A 247 -23.58 10.05 20.32
CA LEU A 247 -24.48 10.08 19.18
C LEU A 247 -23.80 10.83 18.04
N ILE A 248 -23.68 10.18 16.89
CA ILE A 248 -23.24 10.83 15.65
C ILE A 248 -24.27 11.91 15.29
N PRO A 249 -23.85 13.14 14.93
CA PRO A 249 -24.78 14.18 14.51
C PRO A 249 -25.64 13.69 13.33
N PRO A 250 -26.98 13.88 13.36
CA PRO A 250 -27.86 13.40 12.29
C PRO A 250 -27.55 14.06 10.94
N ASN A 251 -27.00 15.29 10.98
CA ASN A 251 -26.35 15.93 9.86
C ASN A 251 -24.87 16.16 10.22
N TYR A 252 -23.96 15.65 9.39
CA TYR A 252 -22.52 15.95 9.43
C TYR A 252 -22.08 16.44 8.05
N SER A 253 -20.99 17.21 7.99
CA SER A 253 -20.37 17.67 6.75
C SER A 253 -18.95 17.13 6.60
N LEU A 254 -18.50 17.00 5.36
CA LEU A 254 -17.09 16.74 5.07
C LEU A 254 -16.22 17.94 5.51
N PRO A 255 -14.94 17.73 5.86
CA PRO A 255 -14.01 18.82 6.17
C PRO A 255 -13.90 19.77 4.97
N GLN A 256 -14.10 21.07 5.17
CA GLN A 256 -13.90 22.08 4.11
C GLN A 256 -12.44 22.15 3.66
N ASN A 257 -11.53 21.68 4.51
CA ASN A 257 -10.09 21.55 4.28
C ASN A 257 -9.67 20.22 3.62
N LEU A 258 -10.60 19.31 3.26
CA LEU A 258 -10.28 18.09 2.51
C LEU A 258 -10.18 18.40 1.00
N PRO A 259 -9.00 18.27 0.36
CA PRO A 259 -8.78 18.62 -1.04
C PRO A 259 -9.71 17.90 -2.02
N ASN A 260 -9.94 18.48 -3.19
CA ASN A 260 -10.72 17.83 -4.24
C ASN A 260 -9.99 16.59 -4.78
N LEU A 261 -10.73 15.61 -5.32
CA LEU A 261 -10.17 14.35 -5.81
C LEU A 261 -8.98 14.55 -6.76
N GLN A 262 -9.04 15.51 -7.67
CA GLN A 262 -8.01 15.80 -8.68
C GLN A 262 -7.03 16.92 -8.27
N ASP A 263 -6.86 17.22 -6.97
CA ASP A 263 -6.02 18.34 -6.50
C ASP A 263 -4.51 18.04 -6.51
N THR A 264 -3.97 17.84 -7.71
CA THR A 264 -2.53 17.64 -7.96
C THR A 264 -1.68 18.81 -7.46
N LEU A 265 -2.23 20.03 -7.41
CA LEU A 265 -1.52 21.20 -6.87
C LEU A 265 -1.33 21.06 -5.35
N PHE A 266 -2.36 20.66 -4.61
CA PHE A 266 -2.24 20.36 -3.19
C PHE A 266 -1.28 19.19 -2.94
N ALA A 267 -1.42 18.08 -3.67
CA ALA A 267 -0.54 16.91 -3.54
C ALA A 267 0.93 17.27 -3.76
N THR A 268 1.23 18.02 -4.83
CA THR A 268 2.59 18.51 -5.15
C THR A 268 3.12 19.44 -4.06
N HIS A 269 2.30 20.39 -3.61
CA HIS A 269 2.70 21.33 -2.55
C HIS A 269 2.99 20.60 -1.23
N PHE A 270 2.17 19.63 -0.84
CA PHE A 270 2.40 18.81 0.34
C PHE A 270 3.72 18.02 0.23
N LEU A 271 3.92 17.29 -0.88
CA LEU A 271 5.14 16.50 -1.09
C LEU A 271 6.43 17.35 -1.10
N ASN A 272 6.37 18.58 -1.62
CA ASN A 272 7.52 19.48 -1.70
C ASN A 272 7.87 20.17 -0.37
N ASN A 273 7.00 20.14 0.64
CA ASN A 273 7.30 20.62 2.00
C ASN A 273 7.98 19.53 2.87
N LEU A 274 7.98 18.26 2.46
CA LEU A 274 8.64 17.17 3.17
C LEU A 274 10.17 17.35 3.14
N ARG A 275 10.81 17.48 4.31
CA ARG A 275 12.28 17.59 4.46
C ARG A 275 12.73 16.82 5.70
N SER A 276 13.87 16.15 5.63
CA SER A 276 14.46 15.45 6.80
C SER A 276 14.80 16.44 7.91
N LEU A 277 14.58 16.06 9.18
CA LEU A 277 14.86 16.92 10.34
C LEU A 277 16.28 17.50 10.32
N ALA A 278 17.27 16.69 9.90
CA ALA A 278 18.65 17.09 9.64
C ALA A 278 19.30 17.85 10.82
N SER A 279 19.12 17.32 12.04
CA SER A 279 19.71 17.86 13.27
C SER A 279 21.02 17.17 13.63
N LYS A 280 21.67 17.59 14.72
CA LYS A 280 22.87 16.91 15.25
C LYS A 280 22.57 15.48 15.75
N GLU A 281 21.34 15.23 16.20
CA GLU A 281 20.88 13.96 16.77
C GLU A 281 20.24 13.06 15.69
N PHE A 282 19.53 13.69 14.75
CA PHE A 282 18.89 13.04 13.60
C PHE A 282 19.49 13.59 12.29
N PRO A 283 20.74 13.21 11.96
CA PRO A 283 21.46 13.74 10.80
C PRO A 283 20.93 13.16 9.48
N CYS A 284 20.76 14.02 8.48
CA CYS A 284 20.45 13.60 7.11
C CYS A 284 21.75 13.18 6.40
N ASN A 285 21.91 11.88 6.17
CA ASN A 285 23.14 11.28 5.63
C ASN A 285 23.03 10.99 4.11
N VAL A 286 22.42 11.90 3.34
CA VAL A 286 22.21 11.72 1.90
C VAL A 286 23.54 11.45 1.15
N PRO A 287 23.62 10.42 0.28
CA PRO A 287 24.76 10.19 -0.60
C PRO A 287 24.99 11.37 -1.55
N LYS A 288 26.03 12.17 -1.28
CA LYS A 288 26.39 13.34 -2.10
C LYS A 288 27.11 12.94 -3.40
N THR A 289 27.80 11.81 -3.38
CA THR A 289 28.41 11.13 -4.54
C THR A 289 27.65 9.85 -4.84
N VAL A 290 27.69 9.43 -6.11
CA VAL A 290 26.95 8.28 -6.66
C VAL A 290 27.97 7.36 -7.33
N ASP A 291 27.89 6.06 -7.06
CA ASP A 291 28.73 5.02 -7.67
C ASP A 291 28.03 4.34 -8.86
N LYS A 292 26.69 4.22 -8.80
CA LYS A 292 25.85 3.77 -9.91
C LYS A 292 24.57 4.61 -9.95
N SER A 293 24.24 5.14 -11.13
CA SER A 293 22.97 5.83 -11.41
C SER A 293 22.17 5.02 -12.42
N VAL A 294 20.91 4.72 -12.09
CA VAL A 294 19.98 3.87 -12.82
C VAL A 294 18.77 4.70 -13.21
N VAL A 295 18.27 4.54 -14.44
CA VAL A 295 16.99 5.14 -14.86
C VAL A 295 15.98 4.01 -15.05
N VAL A 296 14.82 4.11 -14.41
CA VAL A 296 13.74 3.12 -14.47
C VAL A 296 12.48 3.80 -14.97
N THR A 297 12.05 3.49 -16.20
CA THR A 297 10.68 3.81 -16.63
C THR A 297 9.70 2.89 -15.94
N ILE A 298 8.68 3.48 -15.36
CA ILE A 298 7.48 2.83 -14.85
C ILE A 298 6.43 2.91 -15.95
N SER A 299 5.83 1.76 -16.29
CA SER A 299 4.82 1.70 -17.34
C SER A 299 3.70 0.75 -16.95
N LEU A 300 2.47 1.16 -17.22
CA LEU A 300 1.40 0.22 -17.49
C LEU A 300 1.50 -0.24 -18.95
N ASN A 301 1.02 -1.45 -19.22
CA ASN A 301 1.28 -2.19 -20.44
C ASN A 301 0.00 -2.87 -20.95
N LEU A 302 -0.04 -3.11 -22.26
CA LEU A 302 -1.10 -3.90 -22.90
C LEU A 302 -0.49 -5.00 -23.77
N GLN A 303 -1.01 -6.22 -23.61
CA GLN A 303 -0.71 -7.35 -24.50
C GLN A 303 -2.00 -7.86 -25.16
N ASP A 304 -1.90 -8.35 -26.41
CA ASP A 304 -3.02 -9.01 -27.06
C ASP A 304 -3.52 -10.24 -26.29
N CYS A 305 -4.83 -10.47 -26.32
CA CYS A 305 -5.44 -11.63 -25.69
C CYS A 305 -4.96 -12.93 -26.36
N PRO A 306 -4.50 -13.94 -25.61
CA PRO A 306 -4.09 -15.22 -26.18
C PRO A 306 -5.22 -15.90 -26.97
N ALA A 307 -4.86 -16.65 -28.00
CA ALA A 307 -5.82 -17.35 -28.82
C ALA A 307 -6.60 -18.39 -28.00
N ASN A 308 -7.93 -18.30 -28.04
CA ASN A 308 -8.91 -19.09 -27.26
C ASN A 308 -9.06 -18.68 -25.77
N GLU A 309 -8.43 -17.60 -25.31
CA GLU A 309 -8.79 -16.95 -24.04
C GLU A 309 -9.92 -15.92 -24.22
N THR A 310 -10.53 -15.52 -23.10
CA THR A 310 -11.37 -14.32 -23.01
C THR A 310 -10.63 -13.28 -22.18
N CYS A 311 -10.52 -12.05 -22.66
CA CYS A 311 -9.88 -10.98 -21.90
C CYS A 311 -10.84 -9.80 -21.71
N ARG A 312 -10.76 -9.13 -20.55
CA ARG A 312 -11.66 -8.05 -20.11
C ARG A 312 -10.97 -6.70 -19.93
N GLY A 313 -9.67 -6.59 -20.22
CA GLY A 313 -8.95 -5.33 -20.23
C GLY A 313 -9.33 -4.42 -21.41
N PHE A 314 -8.68 -3.25 -21.49
CA PHE A 314 -8.98 -2.24 -22.51
C PHE A 314 -8.89 -2.84 -23.93
N GLN A 315 -9.89 -2.57 -24.78
CA GLN A 315 -10.02 -3.16 -26.13
C GLN A 315 -10.00 -4.71 -26.17
N ASN A 316 -10.39 -5.39 -25.09
CA ASN A 316 -10.26 -6.85 -24.91
C ASN A 316 -8.80 -7.36 -24.94
N LYS A 317 -7.85 -6.51 -24.57
CA LYS A 317 -6.44 -6.88 -24.32
C LYS A 317 -6.26 -7.30 -22.85
N ARG A 318 -5.04 -7.72 -22.49
CA ARG A 318 -4.63 -8.00 -21.11
C ARG A 318 -3.80 -6.83 -20.58
N PHE A 319 -4.16 -6.31 -19.41
CA PHE A 319 -3.31 -5.39 -18.65
C PHE A 319 -2.08 -6.11 -18.08
N PHE A 320 -0.97 -5.39 -18.07
CA PHE A 320 0.28 -5.73 -17.40
C PHE A 320 0.95 -4.43 -16.94
N ALA A 321 2.07 -4.54 -16.25
CA ALA A 321 2.91 -3.40 -15.88
C ALA A 321 4.38 -3.82 -15.83
N SER A 322 5.30 -2.85 -15.87
CA SER A 322 6.74 -3.13 -15.95
C SER A 322 7.64 -2.03 -15.41
N MET A 323 8.87 -2.44 -15.08
CA MET A 323 10.01 -1.54 -14.85
C MET A 323 11.02 -1.73 -15.99
N ASN A 324 11.40 -0.65 -16.70
CA ASN A 324 12.24 -0.70 -17.92
C ASN A 324 11.78 -1.73 -18.98
N ASN A 325 10.47 -1.79 -19.22
CA ASN A 325 9.82 -2.75 -20.12
C ASN A 325 10.05 -4.23 -19.74
N GLN A 326 10.40 -4.51 -18.48
CA GLN A 326 10.44 -5.84 -17.87
C GLN A 326 9.27 -5.99 -16.89
N SER A 327 8.29 -6.82 -17.24
CA SER A 327 7.19 -7.21 -16.36
C SER A 327 7.64 -8.39 -15.49
N PHE A 328 7.60 -8.19 -14.17
CA PHE A 328 8.20 -9.10 -13.21
C PHE A 328 7.33 -10.34 -12.95
N ILE A 329 7.89 -11.52 -13.20
CA ILE A 329 7.29 -12.79 -12.78
C ILE A 329 7.78 -13.14 -11.37
N ARG A 330 6.86 -13.33 -10.41
CA ARG A 330 7.15 -13.95 -9.10
C ARG A 330 7.56 -15.42 -9.34
N PRO A 331 8.80 -15.87 -9.02
CA PRO A 331 9.26 -17.23 -9.30
C PRO A 331 8.75 -18.25 -8.27
N SER A 332 8.75 -19.54 -8.64
CA SER A 332 8.37 -20.65 -7.75
C SER A 332 9.41 -21.02 -6.69
N THR A 333 10.66 -20.61 -6.88
CA THR A 333 11.75 -20.74 -5.89
C THR A 333 12.12 -19.36 -5.37
N SER A 334 12.33 -19.22 -4.06
CA SER A 334 12.70 -17.94 -3.45
C SER A 334 14.01 -17.40 -4.03
N ILE A 335 14.00 -16.14 -4.49
CA ILE A 335 15.21 -15.46 -5.01
C ILE A 335 16.30 -15.38 -3.91
N LEU A 336 15.89 -15.22 -2.65
CA LEU A 336 16.80 -15.21 -1.50
C LEU A 336 17.44 -16.59 -1.25
N GLU A 337 16.67 -17.67 -1.42
CA GLU A 337 17.15 -19.04 -1.31
C GLU A 337 18.13 -19.37 -2.45
N SER A 338 17.75 -19.09 -3.71
CA SER A 338 18.64 -19.22 -4.86
C SER A 338 19.91 -18.37 -4.72
N HIS A 339 19.82 -17.16 -4.16
CA HIS A 339 20.99 -16.32 -3.89
C HIS A 339 21.91 -16.94 -2.82
N TYR A 340 21.35 -17.32 -1.66
CA TYR A 340 22.11 -17.87 -0.53
C TYR A 340 22.80 -19.20 -0.89
N HIS A 341 22.10 -20.07 -1.60
CA HIS A 341 22.63 -21.38 -2.04
C HIS A 341 23.38 -21.35 -3.38
N ASN A 342 23.51 -20.17 -4.02
CA ASN A 342 24.13 -19.99 -5.34
C ASN A 342 23.53 -20.89 -6.44
N LEU A 343 22.20 -21.00 -6.46
CA LEU A 343 21.46 -21.78 -7.44
C LEU A 343 21.21 -20.95 -8.72
N ASN A 344 21.49 -21.52 -9.88
CA ASN A 344 21.21 -20.91 -11.19
C ASN A 344 19.74 -21.10 -11.61
N VAL A 345 18.79 -20.83 -10.71
CA VAL A 345 17.34 -20.99 -10.95
C VAL A 345 16.53 -19.85 -10.36
N GLY A 346 15.40 -19.52 -11.00
CA GLY A 346 14.40 -18.59 -10.50
C GLY A 346 14.64 -17.11 -10.81
N PHE A 347 15.85 -16.67 -11.18
CA PHE A 347 16.11 -15.27 -11.55
C PHE A 347 17.35 -15.07 -12.43
N SER A 348 17.46 -13.88 -13.04
CA SER A 348 18.65 -13.43 -13.78
C SER A 348 19.19 -12.09 -13.27
N PRO A 349 20.51 -11.92 -13.07
CA PRO A 349 21.13 -10.71 -12.50
C PRO A 349 21.40 -9.60 -13.54
N ASP A 350 20.50 -9.47 -14.53
CA ASP A 350 20.62 -8.63 -15.71
C ASP A 350 19.38 -7.74 -15.90
N PHE A 351 18.92 -7.11 -14.82
CA PHE A 351 17.93 -6.04 -14.93
C PHE A 351 18.53 -4.84 -15.70
N PRO A 352 17.85 -4.30 -16.73
CA PRO A 352 18.39 -3.22 -17.54
C PRO A 352 18.50 -1.92 -16.73
N GLU A 353 19.70 -1.35 -16.65
CA GLU A 353 19.98 -0.15 -15.82
C GLU A 353 19.43 1.17 -16.43
N LYS A 354 18.84 1.10 -17.63
CA LYS A 354 18.20 2.19 -18.37
C LYS A 354 17.04 1.62 -19.21
N PRO A 355 16.05 2.43 -19.62
CA PRO A 355 15.02 1.99 -20.55
C PRO A 355 15.65 1.45 -21.85
N PRO A 356 15.21 0.29 -22.38
CA PRO A 356 15.83 -0.32 -23.56
C PRO A 356 15.64 0.52 -24.83
N PHE A 357 14.61 1.38 -24.86
CA PHE A 357 14.37 2.38 -25.89
C PHE A 357 14.06 3.71 -25.22
N ALA A 358 14.71 4.79 -25.68
CA ALA A 358 14.45 6.14 -25.19
C ALA A 358 13.42 6.83 -26.08
N PHE A 359 12.37 7.38 -25.47
CA PHE A 359 11.28 8.07 -26.15
C PHE A 359 10.75 9.23 -25.28
N ASN A 360 9.72 9.92 -25.76
CA ASN A 360 9.04 10.98 -25.02
C ASN A 360 8.07 10.36 -23.99
N TYR A 361 8.62 9.80 -22.90
CA TYR A 361 7.91 9.03 -21.87
C TYR A 361 6.58 9.66 -21.45
N THR A 362 6.58 10.96 -21.17
CA THR A 362 5.39 11.70 -20.69
C THR A 362 4.62 12.43 -21.81
N GLY A 363 4.83 12.04 -23.07
CA GLY A 363 4.23 12.68 -24.24
C GLY A 363 3.87 11.74 -25.39
N VAL A 364 3.91 10.42 -25.15
CA VAL A 364 3.28 9.41 -26.01
C VAL A 364 1.75 9.57 -25.99
N SER A 365 1.10 9.18 -27.09
CA SER A 365 -0.36 9.01 -27.09
C SER A 365 -0.68 7.65 -26.47
N PRO A 366 -1.51 7.57 -25.40
CA PRO A 366 -1.47 6.43 -24.47
C PRO A 366 -1.77 5.03 -25.02
N VAL A 367 -2.30 4.91 -26.24
CA VAL A 367 -2.74 3.64 -26.86
C VAL A 367 -2.35 3.52 -28.34
N MET A 368 -1.35 4.28 -28.80
CA MET A 368 -0.94 4.34 -30.22
C MET A 368 0.35 3.57 -30.55
N GLU A 369 1.06 3.05 -29.56
CA GLU A 369 2.37 2.40 -29.72
C GLU A 369 2.33 0.94 -29.24
N ASN A 370 3.39 0.16 -29.50
CA ASN A 370 3.48 -1.21 -28.98
C ASN A 370 3.87 -1.19 -27.50
N MET A 371 2.90 -1.48 -26.63
CA MET A 371 3.04 -1.44 -25.17
C MET A 371 3.31 -2.83 -24.57
N SER A 372 3.74 -3.81 -25.37
CA SER A 372 4.02 -5.18 -24.91
C SER A 372 5.35 -5.25 -24.14
N PRO A 373 5.35 -5.70 -22.86
CA PRO A 373 6.57 -5.83 -22.09
C PRO A 373 7.32 -7.12 -22.42
N SER A 374 8.59 -7.19 -22.04
CA SER A 374 9.29 -8.46 -21.87
C SER A 374 8.97 -9.03 -20.50
N PHE A 375 8.78 -10.34 -20.36
CA PHE A 375 8.45 -10.97 -19.09
C PHE A 375 9.64 -11.70 -18.48
N GLY A 376 9.83 -11.59 -17.17
CA GLY A 376 10.80 -12.43 -16.44
C GLY A 376 11.27 -11.87 -15.10
N THR A 377 11.89 -12.74 -14.32
CA THR A 377 12.41 -12.43 -12.97
C THR A 377 13.83 -11.86 -13.06
N ARG A 378 13.95 -10.56 -13.39
CA ARG A 378 15.23 -9.85 -13.46
C ARG A 378 15.52 -9.10 -12.16
N VAL A 379 16.81 -9.05 -11.78
CA VAL A 379 17.26 -8.33 -10.58
C VAL A 379 18.45 -7.41 -10.87
N LEU A 380 18.48 -6.26 -10.21
CA LEU A 380 19.64 -5.36 -10.16
C LEU A 380 20.60 -5.87 -9.06
N ARG A 381 21.79 -6.32 -9.45
CA ARG A 381 22.83 -6.78 -8.52
C ARG A 381 23.84 -5.67 -8.21
N LEU A 382 24.11 -5.44 -6.92
CA LEU A 382 25.02 -4.41 -6.42
C LEU A 382 26.01 -4.99 -5.38
N PRO A 383 27.30 -4.61 -5.43
CA PRO A 383 28.23 -4.81 -4.33
C PRO A 383 27.82 -4.04 -3.08
N TYR A 384 28.16 -4.58 -1.91
CA TYR A 384 27.98 -3.92 -0.61
C TYR A 384 28.55 -2.48 -0.60
N GLY A 385 27.78 -1.54 -0.05
CA GLY A 385 28.19 -0.14 0.15
C GLY A 385 28.08 0.73 -1.10
N THR A 386 27.56 0.22 -2.22
CA THR A 386 27.32 1.01 -3.44
C THR A 386 26.39 2.18 -3.15
N ARG A 387 26.82 3.42 -3.42
CA ARG A 387 25.94 4.61 -3.37
C ARG A 387 25.12 4.64 -4.65
N LEU A 388 23.87 4.22 -4.55
CA LEU A 388 22.95 4.09 -5.67
C LEU A 388 22.11 5.36 -5.82
N GLU A 389 21.90 5.76 -7.07
CA GLU A 389 20.84 6.68 -7.48
C GLU A 389 19.88 5.92 -8.40
N ILE A 390 18.57 6.04 -8.15
CA ILE A 390 17.53 5.57 -9.06
C ILE A 390 16.67 6.76 -9.45
N VAL A 391 16.56 7.02 -10.74
CA VAL A 391 15.55 7.93 -11.30
C VAL A 391 14.37 7.09 -11.76
N LEU A 392 13.25 7.27 -11.09
CA LEU A 392 11.96 6.68 -11.41
C LEU A 392 11.23 7.64 -12.35
N GLN A 393 10.83 7.17 -13.53
CA GLN A 393 10.22 7.96 -14.60
C GLN A 393 8.86 7.37 -14.95
N ASP A 394 7.77 8.10 -14.74
CA ASP A 394 6.44 7.70 -15.22
C ASP A 394 6.37 7.75 -16.77
N THR A 395 5.46 6.98 -17.36
CA THR A 395 5.20 6.96 -18.80
C THR A 395 3.70 7.07 -19.06
N ASN A 396 3.27 7.87 -20.04
CA ASN A 396 1.86 8.05 -20.36
C ASN A 396 1.24 6.84 -21.11
N PHE A 397 1.77 5.62 -20.97
CA PHE A 397 1.16 4.42 -21.56
C PHE A 397 -0.08 4.00 -20.76
N LEU A 398 -1.19 3.74 -21.46
CA LEU A 398 -2.58 3.68 -20.95
C LEU A 398 -3.07 5.00 -20.34
N ASN A 399 -2.39 5.48 -19.32
CA ASN A 399 -2.68 6.71 -18.59
C ASN A 399 -1.40 7.16 -17.85
N PRO A 400 -1.15 8.48 -17.72
CA PRO A 400 -0.23 8.95 -16.69
C PRO A 400 -0.83 8.65 -15.32
N GLU A 401 -0.01 8.27 -14.34
CA GLU A 401 -0.49 7.87 -13.01
C GLU A 401 0.55 8.15 -11.93
N ASN A 402 0.10 8.43 -10.70
CA ASN A 402 1.03 8.53 -9.58
C ASN A 402 1.34 7.12 -9.06
N HIS A 403 2.61 6.79 -8.99
CA HIS A 403 3.06 5.44 -8.64
C HIS A 403 3.90 5.45 -7.35
N PRO A 404 3.38 4.95 -6.22
CA PRO A 404 4.15 4.82 -4.98
C PRO A 404 5.16 3.67 -5.08
N ILE A 405 6.40 3.94 -5.46
CA ILE A 405 7.44 2.91 -5.49
C ILE A 405 8.04 2.71 -4.10
N HIS A 406 7.90 1.50 -3.58
CA HIS A 406 8.46 1.03 -2.32
C HIS A 406 9.76 0.25 -2.54
N VAL A 407 10.71 0.37 -1.59
CA VAL A 407 11.99 -0.37 -1.59
C VAL A 407 12.14 -1.12 -0.29
N HIS A 408 12.22 -2.45 -0.35
CA HIS A 408 12.41 -3.29 0.83
C HIS A 408 13.82 -3.12 1.41
N GLY A 409 13.92 -3.25 2.74
CA GLY A 409 15.20 -3.32 3.46
C GLY A 409 16.04 -2.03 3.50
N HIS A 410 15.62 -0.96 2.86
CA HIS A 410 16.34 0.32 2.80
C HIS A 410 15.37 1.52 2.87
N ASN A 411 15.71 2.51 3.69
CA ASN A 411 15.22 3.86 3.46
C ASN A 411 16.10 4.57 2.43
N PHE A 412 15.52 5.49 1.66
CA PHE A 412 16.19 6.30 0.66
C PHE A 412 15.85 7.78 0.81
N PHE A 413 16.73 8.65 0.30
CA PHE A 413 16.54 10.09 0.25
C PHE A 413 15.95 10.50 -1.09
N ILE A 414 14.79 11.16 -1.10
CA ILE A 414 14.18 11.68 -2.33
C ILE A 414 14.84 13.03 -2.66
N VAL A 415 15.86 13.01 -3.53
CA VAL A 415 16.71 14.17 -3.82
C VAL A 415 16.09 15.13 -4.84
N GLY A 416 15.17 14.66 -5.68
CA GLY A 416 14.47 15.50 -6.66
C GLY A 416 13.15 14.88 -7.11
N ARG A 417 12.25 15.72 -7.61
CA ARG A 417 10.99 15.34 -8.27
C ARG A 417 10.67 16.38 -9.35
N GLY A 418 9.97 15.96 -10.39
CA GLY A 418 9.49 16.86 -11.44
C GLY A 418 8.30 16.29 -12.22
N PHE A 419 7.77 17.10 -13.14
CA PHE A 419 6.81 16.68 -14.15
C PHE A 419 7.51 16.65 -15.52
N GLY A 420 7.01 15.83 -16.43
CA GLY A 420 7.63 15.59 -17.72
C GLY A 420 8.73 14.52 -17.69
N ASN A 421 9.53 14.46 -18.75
CA ASN A 421 10.69 13.58 -18.83
C ASN A 421 11.85 14.16 -18.01
N PHE A 422 12.53 13.32 -17.23
CA PHE A 422 13.77 13.66 -16.51
C PHE A 422 14.89 14.06 -17.48
N ASN A 423 15.50 15.21 -17.23
CA ASN A 423 16.65 15.72 -17.94
C ASN A 423 17.92 15.59 -17.09
N ALA A 424 18.71 14.55 -17.38
CA ALA A 424 19.96 14.22 -16.68
C ALA A 424 21.06 15.31 -16.72
N ALA A 425 20.92 16.36 -17.54
CA ALA A 425 21.85 17.49 -17.56
C ALA A 425 21.40 18.66 -16.64
N GLU A 426 20.09 18.83 -16.44
CA GLU A 426 19.51 20.02 -15.78
C GLU A 426 18.89 19.69 -14.42
N ASP A 427 18.08 18.64 -14.33
CA ASP A 427 17.33 18.30 -13.10
C ASP A 427 18.26 17.99 -11.89
N PRO A 428 19.42 17.32 -12.05
CA PRO A 428 20.38 17.14 -10.96
C PRO A 428 20.94 18.44 -10.36
N LEU A 429 20.87 19.57 -11.08
CA LEU A 429 21.28 20.88 -10.57
C LEU A 429 20.29 21.42 -9.53
N GLY A 430 19.03 20.98 -9.59
CA GLY A 430 17.97 21.32 -8.64
C GLY A 430 17.86 20.39 -7.42
N TYR A 431 18.68 19.33 -7.32
CA TYR A 431 18.56 18.33 -6.26
C TYR A 431 18.82 18.89 -4.85
N ASN A 432 17.93 18.53 -3.92
CA ASN A 432 18.18 18.74 -2.50
C ASN A 432 19.18 17.70 -1.98
N LEU A 433 20.45 18.12 -1.84
CA LEU A 433 21.53 17.33 -1.23
C LEU A 433 21.92 17.85 0.18
N VAL A 434 20.98 18.54 0.85
CA VAL A 434 21.16 19.15 2.18
C VAL A 434 20.26 18.49 3.23
N ASP A 435 18.96 18.38 2.95
CA ASP A 435 17.95 17.78 3.83
C ASP A 435 16.76 17.12 3.09
N PRO A 436 16.98 16.37 1.99
CA PRO A 436 15.91 15.66 1.28
C PRO A 436 15.16 14.72 2.23
N PRO A 437 13.85 14.52 2.06
CA PRO A 437 13.09 13.61 2.91
C PRO A 437 13.59 12.17 2.74
N GLU A 438 13.87 11.53 3.87
CA GLU A 438 14.14 10.10 3.98
C GLU A 438 12.79 9.36 4.06
N ARG A 439 12.60 8.32 3.25
CA ARG A 439 11.36 7.52 3.17
C ARG A 439 11.66 6.06 2.77
N ASN A 440 10.68 5.17 2.93
CA ASN A 440 10.70 3.82 2.34
C ASN A 440 9.88 3.73 1.03
N THR A 441 8.99 4.71 0.78
CA THR A 441 8.04 4.70 -0.34
C THR A 441 7.89 6.07 -1.01
N VAL A 442 8.14 6.15 -2.31
CA VAL A 442 8.09 7.40 -3.10
C VAL A 442 6.93 7.38 -4.09
N ALA A 443 5.92 8.20 -3.82
CA ALA A 443 4.99 8.67 -4.85
C ALA A 443 5.78 9.37 -5.98
N VAL A 444 5.80 8.76 -7.16
CA VAL A 444 6.39 9.25 -8.42
C VAL A 444 5.32 10.03 -9.17
N PRO A 445 5.46 11.36 -9.36
CA PRO A 445 4.39 12.21 -9.85
C PRO A 445 3.78 11.76 -11.18
N VAL A 446 2.45 11.83 -11.26
CA VAL A 446 1.65 11.62 -12.48
C VAL A 446 2.22 12.39 -13.68
N GLY A 447 2.61 11.67 -14.73
CA GLY A 447 3.26 12.23 -15.92
C GLY A 447 4.61 12.90 -15.60
N GLY A 448 5.40 12.33 -14.68
CA GLY A 448 6.60 12.96 -14.11
C GLY A 448 7.68 11.99 -13.66
N TRP A 449 8.55 12.43 -12.74
CA TRP A 449 9.71 11.66 -12.27
C TRP A 449 10.07 11.94 -10.81
N ALA A 450 10.76 11.00 -10.18
CA ALA A 450 11.36 11.15 -8.86
C ALA A 450 12.76 10.52 -8.82
N ALA A 451 13.73 11.23 -8.25
CA ALA A 451 15.10 10.75 -8.06
C ALA A 451 15.34 10.40 -6.58
N ILE A 452 15.76 9.17 -6.33
CA ILE A 452 16.06 8.65 -4.98
C ILE A 452 17.53 8.23 -4.87
N ARG A 453 18.14 8.44 -3.69
CA ARG A 453 19.50 7.99 -3.37
C ARG A 453 19.54 7.17 -2.09
N MET A 454 20.29 6.06 -2.13
CA MET A 454 20.55 5.21 -0.97
C MET A 454 21.95 4.60 -1.01
N VAL A 455 22.34 3.93 0.06
CA VAL A 455 23.52 3.06 0.09
C VAL A 455 23.03 1.63 0.14
N ALA A 456 23.58 0.75 -0.70
CA ALA A 456 23.30 -0.68 -0.68
C ALA A 456 24.09 -1.35 0.47
N ASP A 457 23.76 -1.03 1.72
CA ASP A 457 24.50 -1.45 2.93
C ASP A 457 23.78 -2.53 3.77
N ASN A 458 22.67 -3.08 3.26
CA ASN A 458 21.92 -4.20 3.84
C ASN A 458 22.00 -5.44 2.91
N PRO A 459 22.83 -6.47 3.20
CA PRO A 459 23.04 -7.62 2.31
C PRO A 459 21.80 -8.52 2.23
N GLY A 460 21.49 -9.01 1.04
CA GLY A 460 20.34 -9.89 0.81
C GLY A 460 19.63 -9.65 -0.52
N VAL A 461 18.35 -9.99 -0.56
CA VAL A 461 17.48 -9.80 -1.71
C VAL A 461 16.25 -9.02 -1.27
N TRP A 462 16.00 -7.90 -1.93
CA TRP A 462 14.99 -6.92 -1.57
C TRP A 462 14.05 -6.69 -2.75
N PHE A 463 12.76 -6.62 -2.49
CA PHE A 463 11.76 -6.33 -3.52
C PHE A 463 11.65 -4.80 -3.72
N VAL A 464 11.48 -4.38 -4.98
CA VAL A 464 11.23 -2.98 -5.34
C VAL A 464 10.04 -2.96 -6.27
N HIS A 465 8.94 -2.34 -5.86
CA HIS A 465 7.65 -2.46 -6.54
C HIS A 465 6.79 -1.23 -6.36
N CYS A 466 5.78 -1.06 -7.21
CA CYS A 466 4.67 -0.14 -6.91
C CYS A 466 3.88 -0.68 -5.71
N HIS A 467 3.44 0.17 -4.80
CA HIS A 467 2.63 -0.23 -3.63
C HIS A 467 1.12 -0.20 -3.95
N LEU A 468 0.75 -0.09 -5.23
CA LEU A 468 -0.59 -0.43 -5.70
C LEU A 468 -0.57 -1.94 -6.04
N GLU A 469 -1.39 -2.77 -5.38
CA GLU A 469 -1.24 -4.23 -5.48
C GLU A 469 -1.64 -4.75 -6.87
N GLU A 470 -2.63 -4.15 -7.54
CA GLU A 470 -2.96 -4.50 -8.94
C GLU A 470 -1.73 -4.35 -9.85
N HIS A 471 -0.97 -3.26 -9.68
CA HIS A 471 0.27 -3.02 -10.40
C HIS A 471 1.39 -3.99 -9.98
N THR A 472 1.45 -4.40 -8.71
CA THR A 472 2.41 -5.41 -8.25
C THR A 472 2.16 -6.77 -8.91
N SER A 473 0.91 -7.24 -8.92
CA SER A 473 0.54 -8.51 -9.54
C SER A 473 0.56 -8.47 -11.07
N TRP A 474 0.43 -7.29 -11.69
CA TRP A 474 0.72 -7.06 -13.12
C TRP A 474 2.23 -6.98 -13.46
N GLY A 475 3.12 -7.01 -12.46
CA GLY A 475 4.57 -7.08 -12.65
C GLY A 475 5.33 -5.76 -12.63
N LEU A 476 4.76 -4.68 -12.06
CA LEU A 476 5.43 -3.39 -11.83
C LEU A 476 6.45 -3.49 -10.68
N ALA A 477 7.50 -4.29 -10.90
CA ALA A 477 8.51 -4.59 -9.88
C ALA A 477 9.87 -4.98 -10.45
N MET A 478 10.87 -5.08 -9.57
CA MET A 478 12.16 -5.71 -9.78
C MET A 478 12.71 -6.28 -8.46
N GLY A 479 13.70 -7.16 -8.54
CA GLY A 479 14.51 -7.51 -7.37
C GLY A 479 15.79 -6.67 -7.28
N LEU A 480 16.24 -6.39 -6.07
CA LEU A 480 17.52 -5.76 -5.74
C LEU A 480 18.36 -6.76 -4.94
N VAL A 481 19.49 -7.21 -5.48
CA VAL A 481 20.43 -8.11 -4.79
C VAL A 481 21.62 -7.29 -4.30
N VAL A 482 21.81 -7.23 -2.98
CA VAL A 482 22.96 -6.60 -2.33
C VAL A 482 23.90 -7.70 -1.86
N GLU A 483 25.08 -7.79 -2.48
CA GLU A 483 26.06 -8.81 -2.16
C GLU A 483 26.72 -8.58 -0.78
N ASN A 484 27.32 -9.63 -0.23
CA ASN A 484 28.05 -9.57 1.03
C ASN A 484 29.24 -8.57 0.96
N GLY A 485 29.44 -7.83 2.05
CA GLY A 485 30.64 -7.01 2.27
C GLY A 485 31.83 -7.83 2.77
N ARG A 486 32.74 -7.17 3.50
CA ARG A 486 34.00 -7.78 3.98
C ARG A 486 33.92 -8.24 5.43
N GLU A 487 33.21 -7.50 6.28
CA GLU A 487 33.07 -7.81 7.69
C GLU A 487 31.93 -8.81 7.93
N PRO A 488 31.97 -9.65 8.98
CA PRO A 488 30.88 -10.60 9.28
C PRO A 488 29.52 -9.92 9.51
N SER A 489 29.50 -8.65 9.96
CA SER A 489 28.28 -7.84 10.09
C SER A 489 27.78 -7.24 8.76
N GLN A 490 28.45 -7.55 7.65
CA GLN A 490 28.09 -7.19 6.27
C GLN A 490 27.76 -8.44 5.44
N CYS A 491 27.49 -9.57 6.10
CA CYS A 491 27.09 -10.82 5.43
C CYS A 491 25.60 -11.12 5.71
N LEU A 492 24.92 -11.65 4.70
CA LEU A 492 23.59 -12.24 4.84
C LEU A 492 23.61 -13.36 5.90
N LEU A 493 22.65 -13.33 6.81
CA LEU A 493 22.48 -14.34 7.86
C LEU A 493 22.05 -15.70 7.27
N PRO A 494 22.39 -16.83 7.93
CA PRO A 494 21.87 -18.13 7.53
C PRO A 494 20.33 -18.18 7.62
N PRO A 495 19.65 -18.92 6.72
CA PRO A 495 18.21 -19.10 6.79
C PRO A 495 17.80 -19.82 8.10
N PRO A 496 16.60 -19.54 8.62
CA PRO A 496 16.09 -20.20 9.82
C PRO A 496 15.74 -21.67 9.52
N ASN A 497 15.84 -22.54 10.54
CA ASN A 497 15.63 -23.99 10.40
C ASN A 497 14.18 -24.38 10.00
N ASP A 498 13.24 -23.45 10.18
CA ASP A 498 11.81 -23.56 9.87
C ASP A 498 11.38 -22.69 8.67
N LEU A 499 12.34 -22.27 7.84
CA LEU A 499 12.04 -21.65 6.53
C LEU A 499 11.10 -22.55 5.72
N PRO A 500 9.92 -22.06 5.28
CA PRO A 500 8.98 -22.88 4.50
C PRO A 500 9.61 -23.35 3.19
N PRO A 501 9.56 -24.67 2.87
CA PRO A 501 10.12 -25.17 1.63
C PRO A 501 9.27 -24.74 0.44
N CYS A 502 9.91 -24.33 -0.66
CA CYS A 502 9.21 -24.12 -1.92
C CYS A 502 8.60 -25.44 -2.42
N SER A 503 7.34 -25.39 -2.86
CA SER A 503 6.68 -26.51 -3.55
C SER A 503 7.23 -26.64 -4.98
N VAL A 504 7.92 -27.75 -5.23
CA VAL A 504 8.55 -28.12 -6.51
C VAL A 504 7.56 -28.84 -7.43
#